data_AF-A0A969TR80-F1
#
_entry.id   AF-A0A969TR80-F1
#
_cell.length_a   1.000
_cell.length_b   1.000
_cell.length_c   1.000
_cell.angle_alpha   90.00
_cell.angle_beta   90.00
_cell.angle_gamma   90.00
#
_symmetry.space_group_name_H-M   'P 1'
#
loop_
_entity.id
_entity.type
_entity.pdbx_description
1 polymer ?
#
loop_
_entity_poly.entity_id
_entity_poly.type
_entity_poly.pdbx_seq_one_letter_code
_entity_poly.pdbx_strand_id
1 'polypeptide(L)' 'MNQRILYVRLPCNPIFPIGVVYLADRVHKVFEEIEQKIFDLGTVPPLDYKAALDRWIDEFKPTLLVFSWRD' A
#
# COMPACT_ATOMS: atom_id res chain seq x y z
N MET A 1 19.82 2.73 -6.03
CA MET A 1 18.96 2.71 -4.81
C MET A 1 17.88 1.70 -5.04
N ASN A 2 17.69 0.73 -4.14
CA ASN A 2 16.59 -0.24 -4.28
C ASN A 2 15.28 0.50 -4.02
N GLN A 3 14.42 0.58 -5.03
CA GLN A 3 13.09 1.18 -4.90
C GLN A 3 12.17 0.19 -4.18
N ARG A 4 11.40 0.70 -3.22
CA ARG A 4 10.42 -0.05 -2.45
C ARG A 4 9.12 0.72 -2.36
N ILE A 5 8.04 0.16 -2.87
CA ILE A 5 6.75 0.84 -2.95
C ILE A 5 5.79 0.23 -1.94
N LEU A 6 5.27 1.08 -1.04
CA LEU A 6 4.18 0.72 -0.16
C LEU A 6 2.91 1.41 -0.64
N TYR A 7 1.98 0.61 -1.17
CA TYR A 7 0.65 1.07 -1.49
C TYR A 7 -0.22 1.04 -0.23
N VAL A 8 -0.78 2.19 0.15
CA VAL A 8 -1.69 2.32 1.29
C VAL A 8 -3.11 2.48 0.74
N ARG A 9 -3.93 1.44 0.86
CA ARG A 9 -5.35 1.52 0.53
C ARG A 9 -6.09 2.19 1.68
N LEU A 10 -6.67 3.35 1.43
CA LEU A 10 -7.49 4.05 2.42
C LEU A 10 -8.82 3.31 2.63
N PRO A 11 -9.42 3.41 3.84
CA PRO A 11 -10.69 2.78 4.15
C PRO A 11 -11.77 3.29 3.20
N CYS A 12 -12.59 2.37 2.70
CA CYS A 12 -13.75 2.66 1.87
C CYS A 12 -14.78 1.54 2.06
N ASN A 13 -15.96 1.68 1.46
CA ASN A 13 -16.99 0.63 1.50
C ASN A 13 -16.42 -0.75 1.12
N PRO A 14 -16.82 -1.84 1.81
CA PRO A 14 -16.26 -3.18 1.60
C PRO A 14 -16.37 -3.64 0.14
N ILE A 15 -15.25 -3.55 -0.57
CA ILE A 15 -15.07 -4.02 -1.94
C ILE A 15 -13.70 -4.66 -2.10
N PHE A 16 -13.55 -5.45 -3.15
CA PHE A 16 -12.25 -5.94 -3.57
C PHE A 16 -11.37 -4.78 -4.10
N PRO A 17 -10.11 -4.65 -3.69
CA PRO A 17 -9.26 -3.50 -4.00
C PRO A 17 -8.64 -3.55 -5.41
N ILE A 18 -9.49 -3.57 -6.44
CA ILE A 18 -9.08 -3.73 -7.85
C ILE A 18 -7.99 -2.72 -8.24
N GLY A 19 -8.19 -1.42 -7.99
CA GLY A 19 -7.30 -0.37 -8.49
C GLY A 19 -5.83 -0.54 -8.05
N VAL A 20 -5.60 -0.68 -6.75
CA VAL A 20 -4.25 -0.83 -6.19
C VAL A 20 -3.59 -2.15 -6.61
N VAL A 21 -4.36 -3.23 -6.70
CA VAL A 21 -3.85 -4.54 -7.15
C VAL A 21 -3.41 -4.48 -8.62
N TYR A 22 -4.20 -3.85 -9.50
CA TYR A 22 -3.86 -3.71 -10.91
C TYR A 22 -2.63 -2.81 -11.12
N LEU A 23 -2.48 -1.75 -10.33
CA LEU A 23 -1.29 -0.91 -10.37
C LEU A 23 -0.04 -1.69 -9.97
N ALA A 24 -0.09 -2.41 -8.84
CA ALA A 24 1.03 -3.22 -8.36
C ALA A 24 1.42 -4.32 -9.36
N ASP A 25 0.44 -5.00 -9.96
CA ASP A 25 0.66 -5.98 -11.03
C ASP A 25 1.34 -5.35 -12.25
N ARG A 26 0.89 -4.17 -12.70
CA ARG A 26 1.51 -3.48 -13.82
C ARG A 26 2.94 -3.08 -13.51
N VAL A 27 3.21 -2.56 -12.30
CA VAL A 27 4.56 -2.19 -11.88
C VAL A 27 5.46 -3.41 -11.83
N HIS A 28 5.01 -4.52 -11.24
CA HIS A 28 5.78 -5.77 -11.20
C HIS A 28 6.14 -6.28 -12.61
N LYS A 29 5.20 -6.18 -13.57
CA LYS A 29 5.43 -6.59 -14.96
C LYS A 29 6.42 -5.70 -15.73
N VAL A 30 6.62 -4.45 -15.34
CA VAL A 30 7.52 -3.51 -16.02
C VAL A 30 8.85 -3.35 -15.29
N PHE A 31 8.83 -3.52 -13.97
CA PHE A 31 9.96 -3.32 -13.06
C PHE A 31 9.98 -4.47 -12.03
N GLU A 32 10.41 -5.65 -12.48
CA GLU A 32 10.39 -6.89 -11.70
C GLU A 32 11.22 -6.78 -10.40
N GLU A 33 12.28 -5.98 -10.42
CA GLU A 33 13.22 -5.78 -9.33
C GLU A 33 12.69 -4.88 -8.20
N ILE A 34 11.57 -4.19 -8.41
CA ILE A 34 10.99 -3.30 -7.39
C ILE A 34 10.22 -4.13 -6.37
N GLU A 35 10.65 -4.05 -5.11
CA GLU A 35 9.93 -4.66 -3.99
C GLU A 35 8.66 -3.87 -3.69
N GLN A 36 7.54 -4.56 -3.51
CA GLN A 36 6.23 -3.94 -3.39
C GLN A 36 5.41 -4.59 -2.28
N LYS A 37 4.66 -3.79 -1.53
CA LYS A 37 3.63 -4.27 -0.59
C LYS A 37 2.37 -3.43 -0.66
N ILE A 38 1.23 -4.07 -0.43
CA ILE A 38 -0.07 -3.42 -0.29
C ILE A 38 -0.49 -3.52 1.19
N PHE A 39 -0.73 -2.38 1.80
CA PHE A 39 -1.28 -2.26 3.15
C PHE A 39 -2.72 -1.75 3.07
N ASP A 40 -3.66 -2.58 3.54
CA ASP A 40 -5.08 -2.24 3.57
C ASP A 40 -5.48 -1.63 4.91
N LEU A 41 -5.57 -0.30 4.94
CA LEU A 41 -5.97 0.45 6.13
C LEU A 41 -7.43 0.15 6.52
N GLY A 42 -8.26 -0.32 5.58
CA GLY A 42 -9.64 -0.73 5.85
C GLY A 42 -9.75 -1.97 6.76
N THR A 43 -8.66 -2.71 6.95
CA THR A 43 -8.61 -3.87 7.87
C THR A 43 -8.20 -3.51 9.30
N VAL A 44 -7.90 -2.22 9.54
CA VAL A 44 -7.40 -1.71 10.82
C VAL A 44 -8.52 -0.92 11.52
N PRO A 45 -8.60 -0.92 12.87
CA PRO A 45 -9.48 -0.01 13.58
C PRO A 45 -9.07 1.46 13.36
N PRO A 46 -10.02 2.42 13.23
CA PRO A 46 -9.69 3.82 12.94
C PRO A 46 -8.73 4.50 13.92
N LEU A 47 -8.80 4.14 15.21
CA LEU A 47 -7.91 4.67 16.24
C LEU A 47 -6.45 4.22 16.06
N ASP A 48 -6.23 3.14 15.32
CA ASP A 48 -4.92 2.52 15.13
C ASP A 48 -4.28 2.83 13.78
N TYR A 49 -4.93 3.60 12.90
CA TYR A 49 -4.44 3.88 11.53
C TYR A 49 -3.02 4.41 11.50
N LYS A 50 -2.75 5.46 12.29
CA LYS A 50 -1.42 6.09 12.31
C LYS A 50 -0.36 5.12 12.85
N ALA A 51 -0.63 4.47 13.97
CA ALA A 51 0.30 3.52 14.57
C ALA A 51 0.57 2.32 13.65
N ALA A 52 -0.46 1.83 12.95
CA ALA A 52 -0.30 0.74 11.99
C ALA A 52 0.51 1.19 10.77
N LEU A 53 0.26 2.37 10.21
CA LEU A 53 1.05 2.90 9.10
C LEU A 53 2.51 3.11 9.49
N ASP A 54 2.77 3.70 10.67
CA ASP A 54 4.12 3.91 11.19
C ASP A 54 4.88 2.56 11.28
N ARG A 55 4.25 1.50 11.83
CA ARG A 55 4.85 0.15 11.87
C ARG A 55 5.19 -0.40 10.48
N TRP A 56 4.27 -0.26 9.53
CA TRP A 56 4.50 -0.73 8.15
C TRP A 56 5.65 0.02 7.48
N ILE A 57 5.75 1.33 7.70
CA ILE A 57 6.86 2.15 7.20
C ILE A 57 8.18 1.74 7.85
N ASP A 58 8.22 1.53 9.16
CA ASP A 58 9.44 1.16 9.88
C ASP A 58 9.96 -0.24 9.49
N GLU A 59 9.05 -1.20 9.32
CA GLU A 59 9.38 -2.58 8.94
C GLU A 59 9.78 -2.71 7.47
N PHE A 60 9.01 -2.12 6.56
CA PHE A 60 9.22 -2.25 5.12
C PHE A 60 10.21 -1.22 4.55
N LYS A 61 10.35 -0.07 5.21
CA LYS A 61 11.22 1.05 4.81
C LYS A 61 10.97 1.49 3.36
N PRO A 62 9.73 1.79 2.95
CA PRO A 62 9.45 2.18 1.56
C PRO A 62 10.23 3.43 1.16
N THR A 63 10.63 3.49 -0.11
CA THR A 63 11.17 4.73 -0.72
C THR A 63 10.07 5.56 -1.38
N LEU A 64 8.90 4.95 -1.62
CA LEU A 64 7.71 5.60 -2.16
C LEU A 64 6.45 5.11 -1.43
N LEU A 65 5.61 6.06 -0.99
CA LEU A 65 4.27 5.81 -0.46
C LEU A 65 3.24 6.18 -1.52
N VAL A 66 2.30 5.28 -1.79
CA VAL A 66 1.22 5.51 -2.76
C VAL A 66 -0.12 5.35 -2.05
N PHE A 67 -0.84 6.44 -1.86
CA PHE A 67 -2.18 6.40 -1.26
C PHE A 67 -3.23 6.11 -2.33
N SER A 68 -3.91 4.98 -2.19
CA SER A 68 -5.08 4.63 -3.00
C SER A 68 -6.33 5.10 -2.27
N TRP A 69 -6.87 6.23 -2.72
CA TRP A 69 -8.11 6.80 -2.24
C TRP A 69 -9.26 6.48 -3.20
N ARG A 70 -10.43 6.21 -2.63
CA ARG A 70 -11.69 6.11 -3.34
C ARG A 70 -12.76 6.73 -2.45
N ASP A 71 -13.50 7.68 -3.02
CA ASP A 71 -14.56 8.49 -2.40
C ASP A 71 -14.06 9.47 -1.34
#